data_AF-A0A0G1LRJ9-F1
#
_entry.id   AF-A0A0G1LRJ9-F1
#
_cell.length_a   1.000
_cell.length_b   1.000
_cell.length_c   1.000
_cell.angle_alpha   90.00
_cell.angle_beta   90.00
_cell.angle_gamma   90.00
#
_symmetry.space_group_name_H-M   'P 1'
#
loop_
_entity.id
_entity.type
_entity.pdbx_description
1 polymer ?
#
loop_
_entity_poly.entity_id
_entity_poly.type
_entity_poly.pdbx_seq_one_letter_code
_entity_poly.pdbx_strand_id
1 'polypeptide(L)'
;MKKIISAKENISASTLSSASPEEELLFTSLRASRWEDFYGQDHIKESLRIAIDAAKKRKEAMDHTLLYGPPGLGKTTLSHLIAKEMGSNIRMTSGTALSKVGDLAAILTNLEPFDVLFIDEIHRLPKAIEETLYPAMEDYALDIVIGKGPSAHTIRLDLPKFTLVGATTRLGLLTGPFRDRFGVVHRLDYYLPHRLAQIITKAAKKLGVPIDTDSAESISKRSRGTPRIKNHQRNGRESARFIES
;
A
#
# COMPACT_ATOMS: atom_id res chain seq x y z
N MET A 1 22.00 25.51 -55.15
CA MET A 1 21.67 24.07 -55.22
C MET A 1 22.72 23.25 -54.47
N LYS A 2 22.42 22.76 -53.26
CA LYS A 2 22.86 21.47 -52.69
C LYS A 2 22.55 21.39 -51.18
N LYS A 3 21.73 20.37 -50.85
CA LYS A 3 21.58 19.58 -49.61
C LYS A 3 21.88 20.24 -48.25
N ILE A 4 20.81 20.48 -47.50
CA ILE A 4 20.82 20.41 -46.03
C ILE A 4 19.98 19.19 -45.64
N ILE A 5 20.67 18.16 -45.13
CA ILE A 5 20.09 17.06 -44.38
C ILE A 5 20.11 17.52 -42.92
N SER A 6 18.96 17.62 -42.26
CA SER A 6 18.89 17.60 -40.81
C SER A 6 17.72 16.72 -40.42
N ALA A 7 18.06 15.61 -39.77
CA ALA A 7 17.16 14.57 -39.33
C ALA A 7 16.10 15.15 -38.39
N LYS A 8 14.83 14.79 -38.67
CA LYS A 8 13.77 14.82 -37.67
C LYS A 8 13.99 13.60 -36.78
N GLU A 9 14.55 13.80 -35.60
CA GLU A 9 14.48 12.78 -34.55
C GLU A 9 13.14 12.87 -33.83
N ASN A 10 12.43 11.74 -33.90
CA ASN A 10 11.21 11.45 -33.19
C ASN A 10 11.44 11.54 -31.67
N ILE A 11 10.83 12.53 -31.01
CA ILE A 11 10.72 12.54 -29.55
C ILE A 11 9.59 11.58 -29.19
N SER A 12 9.97 10.32 -28.92
CA SER A 12 9.08 9.31 -28.37
C SER A 12 8.69 9.67 -26.94
N ALA A 13 7.39 9.61 -26.64
CA ALA A 13 6.85 9.69 -25.30
C ALA A 13 7.18 8.39 -24.55
N SER A 14 8.35 8.29 -23.91
CA SER A 14 8.75 7.06 -23.19
C SER A 14 9.60 7.24 -21.93
N THR A 15 9.70 8.44 -21.34
CA THR A 15 10.50 8.62 -20.11
C THR A 15 9.64 9.00 -18.90
N LEU A 16 8.72 8.10 -18.51
CA LEU A 16 8.21 8.06 -17.13
C LEU A 16 9.31 7.44 -16.26
N SER A 17 10.22 8.27 -15.79
CA SER A 17 11.40 7.88 -15.02
C SER A 17 11.03 7.25 -13.67
N SER A 18 11.39 5.99 -13.47
CA SER A 18 11.41 5.28 -12.19
C SER A 18 12.50 5.85 -11.29
N ALA A 19 12.21 6.04 -9.99
CA ALA A 19 13.21 6.41 -8.98
C ALA A 19 14.42 5.48 -9.06
N SER A 20 15.62 5.98 -8.74
CA SER A 20 16.79 5.10 -8.70
C SER A 20 16.60 4.04 -7.60
N PRO A 21 17.17 2.83 -7.73
CA PRO A 21 17.08 1.82 -6.68
C PRO A 21 17.56 2.31 -5.31
N GLU A 22 18.56 3.19 -5.29
CA GLU A 22 19.10 3.82 -4.08
C GLU A 22 18.10 4.79 -3.42
N GLU A 23 17.37 5.57 -4.22
CA GLU A 23 16.30 6.45 -3.73
C GLU A 23 15.14 5.64 -3.16
N GLU A 24 14.73 4.55 -3.82
CA GLU A 24 13.64 3.70 -3.34
C GLU A 24 13.98 3.02 -2.00
N LEU A 25 15.24 2.61 -1.82
CA LEU A 25 15.77 2.12 -0.55
C LEU A 25 15.75 3.22 0.52
N LEU A 26 16.16 4.44 0.17
CA LEU A 26 16.12 5.59 1.07
C LEU A 26 14.69 5.89 1.53
N PHE A 27 13.72 5.93 0.61
CA PHE A 27 12.32 6.19 0.92
C PHE A 27 11.69 5.08 1.76
N THR A 28 12.06 3.82 1.51
CA THR A 28 11.63 2.69 2.33
C THR A 28 12.21 2.81 3.73
N SER A 29 13.47 3.23 3.86
CA SER A 29 14.08 3.49 5.17
C SER A 29 13.33 4.57 5.94
N LEU A 30 12.76 5.59 5.28
CA LEU A 30 12.02 6.68 5.94
C LEU A 30 10.64 6.26 6.47
N ARG A 31 10.12 5.08 6.12
CA ARG A 31 8.84 4.60 6.65
C ARG A 31 8.94 4.35 8.15
N ALA A 32 7.84 4.59 8.85
CA ALA A 32 7.74 4.27 10.27
C ALA A 32 7.91 2.76 10.48
N SER A 33 8.84 2.39 11.35
CA SER A 33 9.10 0.98 11.70
C SER A 33 8.45 0.57 13.03
N ARG A 34 7.92 1.54 13.77
CA ARG A 34 7.23 1.39 15.05
C ARG A 34 6.01 2.31 15.07
N TRP A 35 5.01 1.97 15.88
CA TRP A 35 3.78 2.75 15.99
C TRP A 35 3.99 4.17 16.50
N GLU A 36 5.01 4.38 17.35
CA GLU A 36 5.39 5.68 17.91
C GLU A 36 6.03 6.59 16.84
N ASP A 37 6.56 6.00 15.77
CA ASP A 37 7.11 6.71 14.62
C ASP A 37 6.04 7.00 13.56
N PHE A 38 4.85 6.39 13.66
CA PHE A 38 3.71 6.71 12.81
C PHE A 38 2.89 7.84 13.43
N TYR A 39 3.15 9.06 12.94
CA TYR A 39 2.50 10.28 13.43
C TYR A 39 1.08 10.42 12.90
N GLY A 40 0.22 11.07 13.70
CA GLY A 40 -1.17 11.29 13.32
C GLY A 40 -1.98 10.00 13.18
N GLN A 41 -3.18 10.12 12.61
CA GLN A 41 -4.13 9.01 12.48
C GLN A 41 -4.41 8.32 13.84
N ASP A 42 -4.43 9.09 14.93
CA ASP A 42 -4.41 8.55 16.30
C ASP A 42 -5.59 7.61 16.57
N HIS A 43 -6.79 7.96 16.11
CA HIS A 43 -7.96 7.07 16.17
C HIS A 43 -7.76 5.74 15.42
N ILE A 44 -7.15 5.77 14.23
CA ILE A 44 -6.91 4.56 13.43
C ILE A 44 -5.86 3.69 14.13
N LYS A 45 -4.79 4.29 14.65
CA LYS A 45 -3.75 3.56 15.40
C LYS A 45 -4.34 2.87 16.63
N GLU A 46 -5.16 3.58 17.40
CA GLU A 46 -5.83 3.05 18.59
C GLU A 46 -6.71 1.85 18.22
N SER A 47 -7.58 2.01 17.22
CA SER A 47 -8.48 0.96 16.73
C SER A 47 -7.73 -0.27 16.22
N LEU A 48 -6.68 -0.07 15.41
CA LEU A 48 -5.85 -1.16 14.89
C LEU A 48 -5.13 -1.90 16.02
N ARG A 49 -4.59 -1.20 17.02
CA ARG A 49 -3.95 -1.82 18.18
C ARG A 49 -4.93 -2.68 18.97
N ILE A 50 -6.14 -2.18 19.22
CA ILE A 50 -7.20 -2.95 19.89
C ILE A 50 -7.52 -4.23 19.11
N ALA A 51 -7.68 -4.13 17.79
CA ALA A 51 -7.96 -5.28 16.94
C ALA A 51 -6.82 -6.32 16.95
N ILE A 52 -5.57 -5.85 16.88
CA ILE A 52 -4.37 -6.70 16.97
C ILE A 52 -4.29 -7.40 18.34
N ASP A 53 -4.47 -6.66 19.43
CA ASP A 53 -4.42 -7.21 20.78
C ASP A 53 -5.52 -8.25 21.01
N ALA A 54 -6.71 -8.01 20.47
CA ALA A 54 -7.81 -8.96 20.53
C ALA A 54 -7.48 -10.26 19.76
N ALA A 55 -6.94 -10.14 18.54
CA ALA A 55 -6.52 -11.29 17.73
C ALA A 55 -5.41 -12.10 18.41
N LYS A 56 -4.38 -11.42 18.94
CA LYS A 56 -3.29 -12.04 19.72
C LYS A 56 -3.81 -12.81 20.93
N LYS A 57 -4.73 -12.24 21.70
CA LYS A 57 -5.34 -12.89 22.88
C LYS A 57 -6.09 -14.18 22.48
N ARG A 58 -6.75 -14.19 21.32
CA ARG A 58 -7.43 -15.37 20.79
C ARG A 58 -6.50 -16.36 20.09
N LYS A 59 -5.25 -15.98 19.81
CA LYS A 59 -4.30 -16.75 18.98
C LYS A 59 -4.85 -17.01 17.57
N GLU A 60 -5.46 -15.98 16.99
CA GLU A 60 -6.04 -16.03 15.65
C GLU A 60 -5.46 -14.94 14.73
N ALA A 61 -5.77 -15.02 13.45
CA ALA A 61 -5.49 -13.93 12.51
C ALA A 61 -6.30 -12.69 12.91
N MET A 62 -5.77 -11.51 12.60
CA MET A 62 -6.52 -10.27 12.70
C MET A 62 -7.60 -10.24 11.62
N ASP A 63 -8.75 -9.64 11.94
CA ASP A 63 -9.82 -9.41 10.97
C ASP A 63 -9.29 -8.66 9.73
N HIS A 64 -9.83 -9.03 8.57
CA HIS A 64 -9.46 -8.39 7.32
C HIS A 64 -9.71 -6.89 7.39
N THR A 65 -8.72 -6.11 6.95
CA THR A 65 -8.69 -4.67 7.13
C THR A 65 -8.68 -3.92 5.80
N LEU A 66 -9.58 -2.97 5.63
CA LEU A 66 -9.63 -2.07 4.48
C LEU A 66 -9.17 -0.66 4.89
N LEU A 67 -8.06 -0.22 4.32
CA LEU A 67 -7.52 1.13 4.48
C LEU A 67 -7.83 1.95 3.24
N TYR A 68 -8.56 3.05 3.37
CA TYR A 68 -8.86 3.92 2.24
C TYR A 68 -8.56 5.37 2.49
N GLY A 69 -8.40 6.13 1.41
CA GLY A 69 -8.14 7.57 1.46
C GLY A 69 -7.09 8.00 0.44
N PRO A 70 -6.78 9.30 0.37
CA PRO A 70 -5.81 9.85 -0.57
C PRO A 70 -4.47 9.11 -0.61
N PRO A 71 -3.75 9.14 -1.75
CA PRO A 71 -2.44 8.53 -1.87
C PRO A 71 -1.44 9.21 -0.94
N GLY A 72 -0.49 8.44 -0.41
CA GLY A 72 0.60 9.00 0.40
C GLY A 72 0.31 9.22 1.89
N LEU A 73 -0.86 8.81 2.39
CA LEU A 73 -1.23 8.97 3.80
C LEU A 73 -0.69 7.88 4.74
N GLY A 74 0.01 6.87 4.21
CA GLY A 74 0.66 5.83 5.01
C GLY A 74 -0.07 4.48 5.08
N LYS A 75 -1.00 4.18 4.14
CA LYS A 75 -1.70 2.88 4.07
C LYS A 75 -0.73 1.68 4.06
N THR A 76 0.27 1.72 3.18
CA THR A 76 1.33 0.71 3.10
C THR A 76 2.20 0.66 4.37
N THR A 77 2.42 1.80 5.03
CA THR A 77 3.18 1.82 6.28
C THR A 77 2.38 1.15 7.41
N LEU A 78 1.07 1.39 7.48
CA LEU A 78 0.19 0.74 8.46
C LEU A 78 0.14 -0.78 8.25
N SER A 79 0.10 -1.28 7.02
CA SER A 79 0.12 -2.74 6.79
C SER A 79 1.41 -3.40 7.29
N HIS A 80 2.56 -2.76 7.08
CA HIS A 80 3.83 -3.23 7.66
C HIS A 80 3.81 -3.22 9.19
N LEU A 81 3.22 -2.19 9.82
CA LEU A 81 3.10 -2.13 11.28
C LEU A 81 2.16 -3.21 11.81
N ILE A 82 1.05 -3.51 11.13
CA ILE A 82 0.14 -4.59 11.47
C ILE A 82 0.87 -5.94 11.44
N ALA A 83 1.55 -6.27 10.34
CA ALA A 83 2.28 -7.54 10.20
C ALA A 83 3.38 -7.69 11.27
N LYS A 84 4.14 -6.62 11.49
CA LYS A 84 5.18 -6.59 12.52
C LYS A 84 4.62 -6.82 13.92
N GLU A 85 3.51 -6.17 14.24
CA GLU A 85 2.88 -6.33 15.55
C GLU A 85 2.30 -7.73 15.71
N MET A 86 1.70 -8.30 14.66
CA MET A 86 1.22 -9.68 14.64
C MET A 86 2.35 -10.72 14.68
N GLY A 87 3.60 -10.30 14.47
CA GLY A 87 4.77 -11.20 14.45
C GLY A 87 4.79 -12.11 13.22
N SER A 88 4.18 -11.68 12.12
CA SER A 88 4.03 -12.45 10.88
C SER A 88 4.67 -11.76 9.68
N ASN A 89 4.79 -12.49 8.57
CA ASN A 89 5.32 -11.93 7.34
C ASN A 89 4.27 -11.07 6.65
N ILE A 90 4.73 -10.22 5.72
CA ILE A 90 3.85 -9.46 4.85
C ILE A 90 4.15 -9.77 3.39
N ARG A 91 3.12 -10.21 2.67
CA ARG A 91 3.18 -10.42 1.23
C ARG A 91 2.50 -9.26 0.52
N MET A 92 3.28 -8.52 -0.26
CA MET A 92 2.82 -7.31 -0.96
C MET A 92 2.46 -7.63 -2.41
N THR A 93 1.30 -7.12 -2.87
CA THR A 93 0.90 -7.12 -4.28
C THR A 93 0.02 -5.89 -4.57
N SER A 94 -0.46 -5.77 -5.81
CA SER A 94 -1.43 -4.74 -6.19
C SER A 94 -2.58 -5.35 -6.98
N GLY A 95 -3.74 -4.70 -6.94
CA GLY A 95 -4.93 -5.11 -7.69
C GLY A 95 -4.66 -5.20 -9.19
N THR A 96 -3.75 -4.38 -9.72
CA THR A 96 -3.31 -4.42 -11.12
C THR A 96 -2.31 -5.52 -11.45
N ALA A 97 -1.54 -5.99 -10.46
CA ALA A 97 -0.56 -7.06 -10.66
C ALA A 97 -1.24 -8.44 -10.72
N LEU A 98 -2.43 -8.57 -10.13
CA LEU A 98 -3.23 -9.78 -10.16
C LEU A 98 -4.07 -9.81 -11.43
N SER A 99 -3.63 -10.58 -12.42
CA SER A 99 -4.23 -10.62 -13.75
C SER A 99 -5.14 -11.83 -13.97
N LYS A 100 -4.81 -12.95 -13.32
CA LYS A 100 -5.54 -14.22 -13.41
C LYS A 100 -5.68 -14.85 -12.02
N VAL A 101 -6.70 -15.71 -11.87
CA VAL A 101 -6.96 -16.47 -10.63
C VAL A 101 -5.73 -17.24 -10.16
N GLY A 102 -4.93 -17.78 -11.08
CA GLY A 102 -3.69 -18.48 -10.74
C GLY A 102 -2.63 -17.61 -10.04
N ASP A 103 -2.58 -16.30 -10.31
CA ASP A 103 -1.64 -15.40 -9.62
C ASP A 103 -2.01 -15.25 -8.15
N LEU A 104 -3.32 -15.10 -7.88
CA LEU A 104 -3.85 -15.03 -6.52
C LEU A 104 -3.66 -16.37 -5.79
N ALA A 105 -3.99 -17.48 -6.45
CA ALA A 105 -3.84 -18.82 -5.90
C ALA A 105 -2.40 -19.07 -5.44
N ALA A 106 -1.42 -18.77 -6.30
CA ALA A 106 -0.01 -18.93 -5.99
C ALA A 106 0.46 -18.08 -4.80
N ILE A 107 -0.16 -16.93 -4.57
CA ILE A 107 0.13 -16.11 -3.39
C ILE A 107 -0.50 -16.72 -2.14
N LEU A 108 -1.80 -17.04 -2.18
CA LEU A 108 -2.57 -17.53 -1.03
C LEU A 108 -2.03 -18.85 -0.50
N THR A 109 -1.68 -19.80 -1.37
CA THR A 109 -1.18 -21.12 -0.96
C THR A 109 0.23 -21.09 -0.38
N ASN A 110 0.96 -19.98 -0.54
CA ASN A 110 2.32 -19.79 -0.01
C ASN A 110 2.35 -18.92 1.25
N LEU A 111 1.19 -18.48 1.76
CA LEU A 111 1.13 -17.77 3.03
C LEU A 111 1.44 -18.73 4.18
N GLU A 112 2.03 -18.20 5.24
CA GLU A 112 2.12 -18.88 6.53
C GLU A 112 0.94 -18.47 7.44
N PRO A 113 0.61 -19.26 8.47
CA PRO A 113 -0.39 -18.86 9.45
C PRO A 113 -0.10 -17.46 10.03
N PHE A 114 -1.15 -16.63 10.01
CA PHE A 114 -1.20 -15.25 10.47
C PHE A 114 -0.46 -14.23 9.61
N ASP A 115 0.06 -14.63 8.44
CA ASP A 115 0.65 -13.69 7.49
C ASP A 115 -0.35 -12.62 7.04
N VAL A 116 0.21 -11.46 6.70
CA VAL A 116 -0.54 -10.35 6.13
C VAL A 116 -0.41 -10.37 4.61
N LEU A 117 -1.52 -10.53 3.90
CA LEU A 117 -1.58 -10.28 2.46
C LEU A 117 -2.01 -8.82 2.24
N PHE A 118 -1.11 -7.99 1.71
CA PHE A 118 -1.43 -6.62 1.36
C PHE A 118 -1.66 -6.46 -0.14
N ILE A 119 -2.83 -5.89 -0.51
CA ILE A 119 -3.18 -5.58 -1.89
C ILE A 119 -3.39 -4.06 -2.02
N ASP A 120 -2.44 -3.36 -2.65
CA ASP A 120 -2.62 -1.95 -2.99
C ASP A 120 -3.55 -1.79 -4.20
N GLU A 121 -4.25 -0.65 -4.28
CA GLU A 121 -5.22 -0.39 -5.34
C GLU A 121 -6.21 -1.56 -5.50
N ILE A 122 -6.69 -2.12 -4.38
CA ILE A 122 -7.53 -3.34 -4.36
C ILE A 122 -8.82 -3.21 -5.17
N HIS A 123 -9.29 -1.97 -5.38
CA HIS A 123 -10.42 -1.64 -6.26
C HIS A 123 -10.15 -1.88 -7.76
N ARG A 124 -8.93 -2.22 -8.14
CA ARG A 124 -8.53 -2.53 -9.52
C ARG A 124 -8.47 -4.03 -9.80
N LEU A 125 -8.84 -4.87 -8.83
CA LEU A 125 -8.92 -6.30 -9.05
C LEU A 125 -9.91 -6.62 -10.18
N PRO A 126 -9.56 -7.52 -11.10
CA PRO A 126 -10.54 -8.11 -12.01
C PRO A 126 -11.66 -8.79 -11.21
N LYS A 127 -12.91 -8.65 -11.67
CA LYS A 127 -14.09 -9.21 -11.00
C LYS A 127 -13.93 -10.69 -10.64
N ALA A 128 -13.37 -11.49 -11.56
CA ALA A 128 -13.13 -12.92 -11.31
C ALA A 128 -12.17 -13.18 -10.13
N ILE A 129 -11.17 -12.32 -9.91
CA ILE A 129 -10.23 -12.43 -8.79
C ILE A 129 -10.89 -11.95 -7.50
N GLU A 130 -11.67 -10.86 -7.56
CA GLU A 130 -12.46 -10.39 -6.42
C GLU A 130 -13.42 -11.48 -5.92
N GLU A 131 -14.17 -12.14 -6.80
CA GLU A 131 -15.08 -13.22 -6.44
C GLU A 131 -14.33 -14.45 -5.88
N THR A 132 -13.13 -14.73 -6.40
CA THR A 132 -12.28 -15.80 -5.87
C THR A 132 -11.76 -15.50 -4.45
N LEU A 133 -11.65 -14.24 -4.06
CA LEU A 133 -11.24 -13.86 -2.70
C LEU A 133 -12.34 -14.11 -1.66
N TYR A 134 -13.62 -14.23 -2.03
CA TYR A 134 -14.70 -14.35 -1.05
C TYR A 134 -14.54 -15.58 -0.15
N PRO A 135 -14.37 -16.81 -0.67
CA PRO A 135 -14.19 -17.98 0.18
C PRO A 135 -12.85 -17.93 0.95
N ALA A 136 -11.83 -17.30 0.36
CA ALA A 136 -10.52 -17.14 1.01
C ALA A 136 -10.61 -16.23 2.24
N MET A 137 -11.50 -15.23 2.21
CA MET A 137 -11.73 -14.30 3.32
C MET A 137 -12.70 -14.85 4.37
N GLU A 138 -13.71 -15.60 3.96
CA GLU A 138 -14.78 -16.07 4.85
C GLU A 138 -14.43 -17.40 5.52
N ASP A 139 -13.95 -18.35 4.72
CA ASP A 139 -13.75 -19.74 5.15
C ASP A 139 -12.28 -20.16 5.18
N TYR A 140 -11.36 -19.27 4.79
CA TYR A 140 -9.95 -19.60 4.54
C TYR A 140 -9.81 -20.79 3.59
N ALA A 141 -10.55 -20.75 2.48
CA ALA A 141 -10.50 -21.78 1.45
C ALA A 141 -10.40 -21.19 0.04
N LEU A 142 -9.89 -21.97 -0.90
CA LEU A 142 -9.76 -21.57 -2.29
C LEU A 142 -10.29 -22.67 -3.21
N ASP A 143 -11.28 -22.33 -4.02
CA ASP A 143 -11.83 -23.23 -5.03
C ASP A 143 -11.06 -23.07 -6.35
N ILE A 144 -10.41 -24.14 -6.80
CA ILE A 144 -9.64 -24.16 -8.05
C ILE A 144 -10.28 -25.16 -9.02
N VAL A 145 -10.58 -24.69 -10.23
CA VAL A 145 -11.02 -25.54 -11.33
C VAL A 145 -9.80 -26.17 -12.01
N ILE A 146 -9.74 -27.50 -12.01
CA ILE A 146 -8.69 -28.28 -12.67
C ILE A 146 -9.27 -29.01 -13.87
N GLY A 147 -8.55 -28.96 -14.99
CA GLY A 147 -8.96 -29.56 -16.27
C GLY A 147 -9.59 -28.56 -17.24
N LYS A 148 -10.09 -29.07 -18.37
CA LYS A 148 -10.77 -28.28 -19.41
C LYS A 148 -11.97 -29.05 -19.95
N GLY A 149 -13.05 -28.33 -20.29
CA GLY A 149 -14.23 -28.92 -20.91
C GLY A 149 -15.05 -29.77 -19.92
N PRO A 150 -15.79 -30.79 -20.40
CA PRO A 150 -16.70 -31.59 -19.58
C PRO A 150 -16.04 -32.39 -18.44
N SER A 151 -14.72 -32.57 -18.48
CA SER A 151 -13.95 -33.26 -17.44
C SER A 151 -13.34 -32.33 -16.38
N ALA A 152 -13.60 -31.01 -16.49
CA ALA A 152 -13.17 -30.06 -15.48
C ALA A 152 -13.91 -30.34 -14.16
N HIS A 153 -13.17 -30.34 -13.06
CA HIS A 153 -13.71 -30.50 -11.72
C HIS A 153 -13.09 -29.46 -10.78
N THR A 154 -13.83 -29.10 -9.75
CA THR A 154 -13.37 -28.12 -8.74
C THR A 154 -12.77 -28.86 -7.56
N ILE A 155 -11.57 -28.45 -7.15
CA ILE A 155 -10.93 -28.87 -5.91
C ILE A 155 -10.93 -27.69 -4.95
N ARG A 156 -11.34 -27.92 -3.70
CA ARG A 156 -11.23 -26.95 -2.62
C ARG A 156 -9.91 -27.17 -1.89
N LEU A 157 -9.12 -26.12 -1.76
CA LEU A 157 -7.87 -26.09 -1.00
C LEU A 157 -8.09 -25.32 0.29
N ASP A 158 -7.63 -25.88 1.40
CA ASP A 158 -7.60 -25.17 2.68
C ASP A 158 -6.41 -24.20 2.70
N LEU A 159 -6.66 -22.97 3.17
CA LEU A 159 -5.66 -21.94 3.34
C LEU A 159 -5.33 -21.77 4.82
N PRO A 160 -4.10 -21.34 5.15
CA PRO A 160 -3.80 -20.89 6.48
C PRO A 160 -4.66 -19.67 6.84
N LYS A 161 -5.02 -19.52 8.12
CA LYS A 161 -5.65 -18.28 8.59
C LYS A 161 -4.69 -17.11 8.33
N PHE A 162 -5.10 -16.13 7.56
CA PHE A 162 -4.29 -14.96 7.21
C PHE A 162 -5.08 -13.66 7.40
N THR A 163 -4.41 -12.51 7.32
CA THR A 163 -5.07 -11.20 7.34
C THR A 163 -4.90 -10.50 5.99
N LEU A 164 -5.98 -10.36 5.23
CA LEU A 164 -6.02 -9.47 4.07
C LEU A 164 -6.05 -8.00 4.53
N VAL A 165 -5.09 -7.21 4.05
CA VAL A 165 -5.11 -5.74 4.17
C VAL A 165 -5.27 -5.13 2.78
N GLY A 166 -6.47 -4.64 2.48
CA GLY A 166 -6.76 -3.93 1.24
C GLY A 166 -6.46 -2.44 1.36
N ALA A 167 -5.81 -1.85 0.36
CA ALA A 167 -5.63 -0.41 0.27
C ALA A 167 -6.30 0.17 -0.99
N THR A 168 -7.01 1.30 -0.84
CA THR A 168 -7.66 1.96 -1.98
C THR A 168 -7.71 3.47 -1.86
N THR A 169 -7.63 4.16 -2.99
CA THR A 169 -7.95 5.60 -3.10
C THR A 169 -9.42 5.83 -3.47
N ARG A 170 -10.14 4.78 -3.88
CA ARG A 170 -11.48 4.83 -4.48
C ARG A 170 -12.40 3.79 -3.84
N LEU A 171 -12.84 4.04 -2.61
CA LEU A 171 -13.74 3.13 -1.88
C LEU A 171 -15.04 2.82 -2.64
N GLY A 172 -15.58 3.82 -3.36
CA GLY A 172 -16.82 3.69 -4.12
C GLY A 172 -16.74 2.74 -5.32
N LEU A 173 -15.54 2.31 -5.73
CA LEU A 173 -15.36 1.34 -6.81
C LEU A 173 -15.37 -0.12 -6.34
N LEU A 174 -15.29 -0.35 -5.03
CA LEU A 174 -15.45 -1.69 -4.47
C LEU A 174 -16.93 -2.07 -4.47
N THR A 175 -17.23 -3.34 -4.70
CA THR A 175 -18.61 -3.83 -4.57
C THR A 175 -19.04 -3.84 -3.09
N GLY A 176 -20.34 -3.75 -2.83
CA GLY A 176 -20.88 -3.90 -1.46
C GLY A 176 -20.43 -5.23 -0.82
N PRO A 177 -20.70 -6.39 -1.46
CA PRO A 177 -20.31 -7.69 -0.94
C PRO A 177 -18.82 -7.81 -0.59
N PHE A 178 -17.93 -7.22 -1.39
CA PHE A 178 -16.51 -7.28 -1.10
C PHE A 178 -16.10 -6.38 0.07
N ARG A 179 -16.71 -5.19 0.20
CA ARG A 179 -16.49 -4.30 1.36
C ARG A 179 -16.96 -4.92 2.66
N ASP A 180 -18.10 -5.59 2.66
CA ASP A 180 -18.74 -6.13 3.86
C ASP A 180 -17.94 -7.28 4.50
N ARG A 181 -17.00 -7.88 3.75
CA ARG A 181 -16.08 -8.92 4.24
C ARG A 181 -14.86 -8.36 5.00
N PHE A 182 -14.67 -7.05 5.02
CA PHE A 182 -13.64 -6.43 5.85
C PHE A 182 -14.20 -6.12 7.24
N GLY A 183 -13.73 -6.84 8.26
CA GLY A 183 -14.13 -6.61 9.65
C GLY A 183 -13.63 -5.27 10.21
N VAL A 184 -12.56 -4.71 9.63
CA VAL A 184 -12.02 -3.39 10.02
C VAL A 184 -11.95 -2.49 8.79
N VAL A 185 -12.57 -1.31 8.85
CA VAL A 185 -12.56 -0.34 7.75
C VAL A 185 -12.17 1.04 8.26
N HIS A 186 -11.10 1.61 7.72
CA HIS A 186 -10.57 2.89 8.17
C HIS A 186 -10.26 3.85 7.02
N ARG A 187 -10.76 5.08 7.17
CA ARG A 187 -10.41 6.21 6.32
C ARG A 187 -9.20 6.93 6.89
N LEU A 188 -8.13 7.05 6.11
CA LEU A 188 -7.03 7.95 6.42
C LEU A 188 -7.35 9.34 5.90
N ASP A 189 -7.23 10.33 6.78
CA ASP A 189 -7.44 11.73 6.44
C ASP A 189 -6.12 12.49 6.26
N TYR A 190 -6.21 13.68 5.68
CA TYR A 190 -5.05 14.55 5.51
C TYR A 190 -4.46 14.95 6.87
N TYR A 191 -3.15 15.06 6.89
CA TYR A 191 -2.39 15.43 8.08
C TYR A 191 -2.48 16.93 8.31
N LEU A 192 -2.61 17.32 9.58
CA LEU A 192 -2.48 18.71 9.98
C LEU A 192 -1.03 19.20 9.77
N PRO A 193 -0.80 20.47 9.40
CA PRO A 193 0.55 20.99 9.14
C PRO A 193 1.55 20.73 10.28
N HIS A 194 1.15 20.93 11.54
CA HIS A 194 2.03 20.67 12.68
C HIS A 194 2.47 19.20 12.79
N ARG A 195 1.61 18.23 12.39
CA ARG A 195 1.98 16.81 12.34
C ARG A 195 2.95 16.52 11.21
N LEU A 196 2.76 17.17 10.07
CA LEU A 196 3.70 17.07 8.95
C LEU A 196 5.07 17.65 9.30
N ALA A 197 5.12 18.79 10.02
CA ALA A 197 6.39 19.36 10.49
C ALA A 197 7.18 18.38 11.38
N GLN A 198 6.49 17.61 12.25
CA GLN A 198 7.10 16.55 13.06
C GLN A 198 7.69 15.44 12.19
N ILE A 199 6.95 14.99 11.17
CA ILE A 199 7.39 13.96 10.21
C ILE A 199 8.63 14.45 9.43
N ILE A 200 8.59 15.69 8.93
CA ILE A 200 9.68 16.33 8.19
C ILE A 200 10.95 16.40 9.06
N THR A 201 10.82 16.89 10.29
CA THR A 201 11.95 17.04 11.22
C THR A 201 12.61 15.68 11.52
N LYS A 202 11.81 14.63 11.71
CA LYS A 202 12.32 13.27 11.92
C LYS A 202 12.99 12.70 10.68
N ALA A 203 12.41 12.89 9.50
CA ALA A 203 13.00 12.46 8.24
C ALA A 203 14.36 13.13 8.04
N ALA A 204 14.45 14.45 8.25
CA ALA A 204 15.70 15.21 8.16
C ALA A 204 16.76 14.68 9.14
N LYS A 205 16.38 14.44 10.41
CA LYS A 205 17.26 13.80 11.40
C LYS A 205 17.77 12.43 10.95
N LYS A 206 16.89 11.60 10.36
CA LYS A 206 17.26 10.25 9.87
C LYS A 206 18.22 10.31 8.67
N LEU A 207 18.12 11.36 7.86
CA LEU A 207 18.99 11.61 6.71
C LEU A 207 20.27 12.38 7.07
N GLY A 208 20.45 12.78 8.35
CA GLY A 208 21.57 13.62 8.76
C GLY A 208 21.50 15.05 8.19
N VAL A 209 20.32 15.50 7.74
CA VAL A 209 20.11 16.84 7.20
C VAL A 209 19.61 17.75 8.33
N PRO A 210 20.34 18.81 8.70
CA PRO A 210 19.84 19.78 9.67
C PRO A 210 18.65 20.55 9.09
N ILE A 211 17.61 20.74 9.89
CA ILE A 211 16.45 21.57 9.57
C ILE A 211 15.98 22.29 10.82
N ASP A 212 15.72 23.59 10.71
CA ASP A 212 15.11 24.38 11.77
C ASP A 212 13.58 24.23 11.77
N THR A 213 12.95 24.64 12.88
CA THR A 213 11.50 24.47 13.08
C THR A 213 10.69 25.28 12.07
N ASP A 214 11.11 26.50 11.75
CA ASP A 214 10.39 27.39 10.83
C ASP A 214 10.42 26.84 9.39
N SER A 215 11.57 26.30 8.97
CA SER A 215 11.71 25.59 7.70
C SER A 215 10.81 24.35 7.64
N ALA A 216 10.79 23.53 8.69
CA ALA A 216 9.92 22.35 8.74
C ALA A 216 8.43 22.72 8.68
N GLU A 217 8.02 23.79 9.37
CA GLU A 217 6.66 24.32 9.30
C GLU A 217 6.31 24.85 7.92
N SER A 218 7.19 25.62 7.28
CA SER A 218 6.99 26.18 5.94
C SER A 218 6.77 25.07 4.91
N ILE A 219 7.61 24.03 4.97
CA ILE A 219 7.47 22.82 4.14
C ILE A 219 6.15 22.11 4.43
N SER A 220 5.77 21.98 5.70
CA SER A 220 4.54 21.30 6.11
C SER A 220 3.28 21.95 5.52
N LYS A 221 3.21 23.28 5.51
CA LYS A 221 2.10 24.07 4.96
C LYS A 221 1.94 23.88 3.45
N ARG A 222 3.03 23.54 2.75
CA ARG A 222 3.06 23.28 1.29
C ARG A 222 2.89 21.81 0.92
N SER A 223 2.92 20.90 1.89
CA SER A 223 2.85 19.43 1.67
C SER A 223 1.43 18.90 1.46
N ARG A 224 0.41 19.78 1.43
CA ARG A 224 -1.00 19.47 1.15
C ARG A 224 -1.56 18.32 2.01
N GLY A 225 -1.14 18.26 3.26
CA GLY A 225 -1.61 17.24 4.20
C GLY A 225 -1.10 15.82 3.91
N THR A 226 -0.09 15.65 3.04
CA THR A 226 0.45 14.32 2.70
C THR A 226 1.90 14.14 3.16
N PRO A 227 2.21 13.06 3.90
CA PRO A 227 3.59 12.72 4.28
C PRO A 227 4.49 12.26 3.15
N ARG A 228 3.94 11.97 1.95
CA ARG A 228 4.68 11.36 0.86
C ARG A 228 5.65 12.35 0.23
N ILE A 229 6.94 12.03 0.32
CA ILE A 229 7.99 12.70 -0.46
C ILE A 229 7.93 12.11 -1.88
N LYS A 230 7.80 12.96 -2.90
CA LYS A 230 7.84 12.58 -4.32
C LYS A 230 9.03 13.25 -5.00
N ASN A 231 9.66 12.56 -5.94
CA ASN A 231 10.51 13.20 -6.95
C ASN A 231 9.67 14.10 -7.86
N HIS A 232 10.20 15.27 -8.18
CA HIS A 232 9.77 16.09 -9.32
C HIS A 232 10.99 16.78 -9.89
N GLN A 233 11.21 16.61 -11.19
CA GLN A 233 12.09 17.49 -11.92
C GLN A 233 11.31 18.72 -12.39
N ARG A 234 11.81 19.91 -12.07
CA ARG A 234 11.56 21.12 -12.87
C ARG A 234 12.91 21.66 -13.32
N ASN A 235 13.13 21.67 -14.64
CA ASN A 235 14.22 22.38 -15.32
C ASN A 235 15.65 21.97 -14.92
N GLY A 236 15.99 20.68 -15.01
CA GLY A 236 17.40 20.23 -15.00
C GLY A 236 18.18 20.49 -13.71
N ARG A 237 17.49 20.72 -12.58
CA ARG A 237 18.10 20.78 -11.25
C ARG A 237 17.41 19.78 -10.33
N GLU A 238 18.19 18.85 -9.82
CA GLU A 238 17.78 17.95 -8.74
C GLU A 238 17.55 18.78 -7.47
N SER A 239 16.35 18.66 -6.90
CA SER A 239 16.09 19.15 -5.55
C SER A 239 15.05 18.24 -4.90
N ALA A 240 15.39 17.68 -3.73
CA ALA A 240 14.42 17.06 -2.85
C ALA A 240 13.45 18.15 -2.39
N ARG A 241 12.25 18.16 -2.98
CA ARG A 241 11.18 19.07 -2.57
C ARG A 241 10.02 18.24 -2.02
N PHE A 242 9.35 18.78 -1.01
CA PHE A 242 7.97 18.41 -0.71
C PHE A 242 7.10 19.15 -1.72
N ILE A 243 6.25 18.44 -2.47
CA ILE A 243 5.66 19.02 -3.69
C ILE A 243 4.15 19.01 -3.65
N GLU A 244 3.66 20.23 -3.80
CA GLU A 244 2.33 20.67 -4.17
C GLU A 244 1.82 19.99 -5.46
N SER A 245 0.59 19.46 -5.44
CA SER A 245 -0.11 18.92 -6.62
C SER A 245 -0.75 19.93 -7.58
#